data_AF-A0A940SH62-F1
#
_entry.id   AF-A0A940SH62-F1
#
_cell.length_a   1.000
_cell.length_b   1.000
_cell.length_c   1.000
_cell.angle_alpha   90.00
_cell.angle_beta   90.00
_cell.angle_gamma   90.00
#
_symmetry.space_group_name_H-M   'P 1'
#
loop_
_entity.id
_entity.type
_entity.pdbx_description
1 polymer ?
#
loop_
_entity_poly.entity_id
_entity_poly.type
_entity_poly.pdbx_seq_one_letter_code
_entity_poly.pdbx_strand_id
1 'polypeptide(L)'
;MKSVPRRKYTEEFRAAAVEQVIVGRRGLREVARSLEMSDKTLANWVGDARKGQAPVKREQRSPVTDLEAENARLKQENARLRMEKEILKKAAAYFAKESL
;
A
#
# COMPACT_ATOMS: atom_id res chain seq x y z
N MET A 1 0.07 15.70 10.92
CA MET A 1 -0.99 15.98 9.92
C MET A 1 -2.16 15.05 10.21
N LYS A 2 -3.38 15.56 10.41
CA LYS A 2 -4.56 14.73 10.69
C LYS A 2 -4.99 14.02 9.40
N SER A 3 -5.02 12.69 9.38
CA SER A 3 -5.41 11.95 8.17
C SER A 3 -6.92 12.08 7.92
N VAL A 4 -7.33 12.39 6.69
CA VAL A 4 -8.75 12.39 6.32
C VAL A 4 -9.30 10.97 6.42
N PRO A 5 -10.39 10.74 7.17
CA PRO A 5 -11.02 9.42 7.28
C PRO A 5 -11.40 8.89 5.90
N ARG A 6 -10.96 7.66 5.58
CA ARG A 6 -11.30 7.03 4.29
C ARG A 6 -12.77 6.62 4.32
N ARG A 7 -13.56 7.16 3.40
CA ARG A 7 -14.96 6.78 3.20
C ARG A 7 -15.02 5.29 2.84
N LYS A 8 -15.78 4.50 3.61
CA LYS A 8 -15.98 3.07 3.37
C LYS A 8 -17.21 2.89 2.48
N TYR A 9 -17.07 2.07 1.44
CA TYR A 9 -18.15 1.72 0.52
C TYR A 9 -18.41 0.22 0.62
N THR A 10 -19.68 -0.18 0.57
CA THR A 10 -20.04 -1.60 0.58
C THR A 10 -19.78 -2.22 -0.80
N GLU A 11 -19.71 -3.55 -0.86
CA GLU A 11 -19.46 -4.27 -2.12
C GLU A 11 -20.65 -4.09 -3.08
N GLU A 12 -21.87 -4.07 -2.55
CA GLU A 12 -23.11 -3.86 -3.31
C GLU A 12 -23.11 -2.47 -3.94
N PHE A 13 -22.71 -1.45 -3.18
CA PHE A 13 -22.62 -0.08 -3.67
C PHE A 13 -21.56 0.06 -4.77
N ARG A 14 -20.40 -0.59 -4.60
CA ARG A 14 -19.37 -0.64 -5.65
C ARG A 14 -19.89 -1.31 -6.92
N ALA A 15 -20.56 -2.45 -6.79
CA ALA A 15 -21.11 -3.19 -7.93
C ALA A 15 -22.13 -2.35 -8.71
N ALA A 16 -23.10 -1.76 -8.00
CA ALA A 16 -24.11 -0.88 -8.60
C ALA A 16 -23.48 0.34 -9.30
N ALA A 17 -22.47 0.97 -8.69
CA ALA A 17 -21.78 2.12 -9.29
C ALA A 17 -21.03 1.74 -10.58
N VAL A 18 -20.38 0.58 -10.61
CA VAL A 18 -19.68 0.07 -11.80
C VAL A 18 -20.68 -0.31 -12.89
N GLU A 19 -21.81 -0.92 -12.53
CA GLU A 19 -22.87 -1.32 -13.47
C GLU A 19 -23.46 -0.10 -14.20
N GLN A 20 -23.70 1.01 -13.49
CA GLN A 20 -24.19 2.25 -14.12
C GLN A 20 -23.26 2.78 -15.22
N VAL A 21 -21.95 2.58 -15.08
CA VAL A 21 -20.95 3.01 -16.07
C VAL A 21 -20.82 2.01 -17.21
N ILE A 22 -20.78 0.71 -16.92
CA ILE A 22 -20.55 -0.34 -17.92
C ILE A 22 -21.83 -0.65 -18.71
N VAL A 23 -22.92 -0.95 -18.01
CA VAL A 23 -24.21 -1.34 -18.60
C VAL A 23 -25.01 -0.10 -18.98
N GLY A 24 -25.12 0.87 -18.06
CA GLY A 24 -25.88 2.09 -18.26
C GLY A 24 -25.26 3.07 -19.26
N ARG A 25 -24.04 2.80 -19.76
CA ARG A 25 -23.26 3.65 -20.68
C ARG A 25 -23.16 5.12 -20.27
N ARG A 26 -23.32 5.42 -18.97
CA ARG A 26 -23.22 6.78 -18.45
C ARG A 26 -21.77 7.21 -18.32
N GLY A 27 -21.53 8.51 -18.43
CA GLY A 27 -20.20 9.07 -18.29
C GLY A 27 -19.65 8.84 -16.87
N LEU A 28 -18.41 8.38 -16.76
CA LEU A 28 -17.79 8.10 -15.46
C LEU A 28 -17.87 9.28 -14.48
N ARG A 29 -17.58 10.49 -14.98
CA ARG A 29 -17.63 11.72 -14.17
C ARG A 29 -19.06 12.14 -13.80
N GLU A 30 -20.03 11.75 -14.60
CA GLU A 30 -21.44 12.02 -14.31
C GLU A 30 -21.91 11.12 -13.17
N VAL A 31 -21.63 9.82 -13.26
CA VAL A 31 -21.95 8.83 -12.22
C VAL A 31 -21.22 9.15 -10.91
N ALA A 32 -19.94 9.51 -10.97
CA ALA A 32 -19.19 9.89 -9.78
C ALA A 32 -19.78 11.12 -9.08
N ARG A 33 -20.20 12.14 -9.85
CA ARG A 33 -20.88 13.33 -9.31
C ARG A 33 -22.25 12.99 -8.71
N SER A 34 -23.05 12.15 -9.37
CA SER A 34 -24.37 11.77 -8.84
C SER A 34 -24.28 10.94 -7.55
N LEU A 35 -23.20 10.18 -7.38
CA LEU A 35 -22.94 9.36 -6.19
C LEU A 35 -22.07 10.08 -5.14
N GLU A 36 -21.77 11.36 -5.34
CA GLU A 36 -20.90 12.18 -4.47
C GLU A 36 -19.59 11.48 -4.09
N MET A 37 -18.96 10.82 -5.07
CA MET A 37 -17.71 10.09 -4.90
C MET A 37 -16.60 10.65 -5.79
N SER A 38 -15.36 10.29 -5.47
CA SER A 38 -14.23 10.66 -6.31
C SER A 38 -14.26 9.92 -7.65
N ASP A 39 -14.13 10.67 -8.75
CA ASP A 39 -13.92 10.16 -10.11
C ASP A 39 -12.81 9.10 -10.15
N LYS A 40 -11.71 9.33 -9.41
CA LYS A 40 -10.56 8.42 -9.37
C LYS A 40 -10.92 7.07 -8.72
N THR A 41 -11.76 7.08 -7.70
CA THR A 41 -12.24 5.85 -7.04
C THR A 41 -13.09 5.04 -8.01
N LEU A 42 -14.05 5.68 -8.67
CA LEU A 42 -14.92 5.00 -9.64
C LEU A 42 -14.14 4.47 -10.84
N ALA A 43 -13.18 5.24 -11.36
CA ALA A 43 -12.29 4.82 -12.45
C ALA A 43 -11.49 3.57 -12.11
N ASN A 44 -10.97 3.48 -10.89
CA ASN A 44 -10.28 2.28 -10.44
C ASN A 44 -11.22 1.07 -10.40
N TRP A 45 -12.45 1.22 -9.91
CA TRP A 45 -13.40 0.12 -9.83
C TRP A 45 -13.85 -0.38 -11.21
N VAL A 46 -14.14 0.54 -12.13
CA VAL A 46 -14.50 0.21 -13.51
C VAL A 46 -13.31 -0.46 -14.22
N GLY A 47 -12.08 0.02 -13.97
CA GLY A 47 -10.86 -0.59 -14.49
C GLY A 47 -10.64 -2.02 -13.99
N ASP A 48 -10.84 -2.26 -12.69
CA ASP A 48 -10.76 -3.61 -12.10
C ASP A 48 -11.81 -4.53 -12.73
N ALA A 49 -13.07 -4.07 -12.83
CA ALA A 49 -14.18 -4.86 -13.40
C ALA A 49 -13.96 -5.22 -14.88
N ARG A 50 -13.46 -4.28 -15.69
CA ARG A 50 -13.15 -4.54 -17.11
C ARG A 50 -12.03 -5.56 -17.33
N LYS A 51 -11.14 -5.72 -16.35
CA LYS A 51 -10.06 -6.72 -16.40
C LYS A 51 -10.51 -8.11 -15.99
N GLY A 52 -11.81 -8.32 -15.73
CA GLY A 52 -12.33 -9.58 -15.19
C GLY A 52 -11.82 -9.87 -13.79
N GLN A 53 -11.20 -8.89 -13.13
CA GLN A 53 -10.88 -9.00 -11.72
C GLN A 53 -12.22 -8.81 -11.01
N ALA A 54 -12.70 -9.87 -10.34
CA ALA A 54 -13.78 -9.75 -9.35
C ALA A 54 -13.49 -8.53 -8.45
N PRO A 55 -14.47 -7.89 -7.80
CA PRO A 55 -14.18 -6.90 -6.78
C PRO A 55 -13.33 -7.59 -5.71
N VAL A 56 -12.01 -7.55 -5.91
CA VAL A 56 -11.06 -8.05 -4.96
C VAL A 56 -11.40 -7.19 -3.77
N LYS A 57 -11.75 -7.84 -2.65
CA LYS A 57 -11.52 -7.26 -1.35
C LYS A 57 -10.07 -6.80 -1.43
N ARG A 58 -9.87 -5.54 -1.84
CA ARG A 58 -8.69 -4.80 -1.46
C ARG A 58 -8.92 -4.76 0.03
N GLU A 59 -8.46 -5.83 0.70
CA GLU A 59 -7.98 -5.80 2.05
C GLU A 59 -7.35 -4.43 2.10
N GLN A 60 -8.05 -3.52 2.79
CA GLN A 60 -7.58 -2.17 2.96
C GLN A 60 -6.14 -2.38 3.29
N ARG A 61 -5.21 -2.00 2.40
CA ARG A 61 -3.79 -2.26 2.61
C ARG A 61 -3.58 -1.75 4.01
N SER A 62 -3.48 -2.67 4.97
CA SER A 62 -3.69 -2.32 6.36
C SER A 62 -2.72 -1.18 6.56
N PRO A 63 -3.14 -0.02 7.11
CA PRO A 63 -2.17 1.04 7.37
C PRO A 63 -1.00 0.32 8.03
N VAL A 64 0.16 0.31 7.34
CA VAL A 64 1.29 -0.60 7.62
C VAL A 64 1.31 -0.74 9.11
N THR A 65 0.94 -1.92 9.61
CA THR A 65 0.59 -1.99 11.03
C THR A 65 1.81 -1.47 11.78
N ASP A 66 1.64 -0.73 12.88
CA ASP A 66 2.81 -0.14 13.57
C ASP A 66 3.90 -1.21 13.82
N LEU A 67 3.48 -2.46 13.96
CA LEU A 67 4.30 -3.67 13.97
C LEU A 67 5.12 -3.93 12.67
N GLU A 68 4.53 -3.84 11.48
CA GLU A 68 5.24 -4.00 10.20
C GLU A 68 6.25 -2.86 9.96
N ALA A 69 5.89 -1.63 10.33
CA ALA A 69 6.78 -0.47 10.23
C ALA A 69 7.97 -0.63 11.20
N GLU A 70 7.69 -1.05 12.43
CA GLU A 70 8.72 -1.33 13.43
C GLU A 70 9.58 -2.53 13.00
N ASN A 71 9.01 -3.58 12.42
CA ASN A 71 9.76 -4.73 11.91
C ASN A 71 10.72 -4.33 10.78
N ALA A 72 10.29 -3.45 9.88
CA ALA A 72 11.14 -2.92 8.82
C ALA A 72 12.30 -2.08 9.39
N ARG A 73 12.01 -1.21 10.37
CA ARG A 73 13.02 -0.42 11.08
C ARG A 73 14.04 -1.31 11.78
N LEU A 74 13.57 -2.28 12.56
CA LEU A 74 14.43 -3.22 13.30
C LEU A 74 15.31 -4.05 12.35
N LYS A 75 14.79 -4.48 11.19
CA LYS A 75 15.59 -5.18 10.19
C LYS A 75 16.71 -4.32 9.63
N GLN A 76 16.42 -3.05 9.35
CA GLN A 76 17.42 -2.10 8.86
C GLN A 76 18.52 -1.83 9.91
N GLU A 77 18.11 -1.65 11.16
CA GLU A 77 19.04 -1.44 12.27
C GLU A 77 19.92 -2.67 12.54
N ASN A 78 19.33 -3.88 12.49
CA ASN A 78 20.09 -5.12 12.64
C ASN A 78 21.13 -5.30 11.53
N ALA A 79 20.77 -4.98 10.28
CA ALA A 79 21.70 -5.02 9.15
C ALA A 79 22.88 -4.06 9.34
N ARG A 80 22.60 -2.82 9.81
CA ARG A 80 23.63 -1.83 10.11
C ARG A 80 24.57 -2.31 11.21
N LEU A 81 24.04 -2.78 12.34
CA LEU A 81 24.84 -3.27 13.47
C LEU A 81 25.72 -4.47 13.08
N ARG A 82 25.20 -5.38 12.24
CA ARG A 82 26.01 -6.49 11.71
C ARG A 82 27.17 -5.98 10.86
N MET A 83 26.92 -5.00 9.99
CA MET A 83 27.98 -4.40 9.18
C MET A 83 29.05 -3.72 10.04
N GLU A 84 28.65 -2.91 11.02
CA GLU A 84 29.57 -2.26 11.97
C GLU A 84 30.41 -3.28 12.73
N LYS A 85 29.79 -4.37 13.21
CA LYS A 85 30.49 -5.47 13.89
C LYS A 85 31.54 -6.14 12.98
N GLU A 86 31.22 -6.37 11.72
CA GLU A 86 32.16 -6.98 10.77
C GLU A 86 33.32 -6.04 10.42
N ILE A 87 33.09 -4.73 10.33
CA ILE A 87 34.16 -3.75 10.17
C ILE A 87 35.10 -3.77 11.38
N LEU A 88 34.55 -3.74 12.60
CA LEU A 88 35.35 -3.78 13.82
C LEU A 88 36.17 -5.06 13.95
N LYS A 89 35.59 -6.22 13.60
CA LYS A 89 36.33 -7.49 13.56
C LYS A 89 37.50 -7.45 12.58
N LYS A 90 37.28 -6.92 11.37
CA LYS A 90 38.33 -6.80 10.35
C LYS A 90 39.44 -5.86 10.82
N ALA A 91 39.09 -4.74 11.44
CA ALA A 91 40.05 -3.81 12.02
C ALA A 91 40.87 -4.48 13.14
N ALA A 92 40.22 -5.16 14.08
CA ALA A 92 40.91 -5.89 15.15
C ALA A 92 41.87 -6.96 14.61
N ALA A 93 41.44 -7.71 13.58
CA ALA A 93 42.28 -8.71 12.93
C ALA A 93 43.48 -8.10 12.17
N TYR A 94 43.30 -6.90 11.59
CA TYR A 94 44.38 -6.15 10.95
C TYR A 94 45.42 -5.70 11.98
N PHE A 95 44.99 -5.04 13.06
CA PHE A 95 45.89 -4.57 14.11
C PHE A 95 46.62 -5.71 14.82
N ALA A 96 45.94 -6.84 15.08
CA ALA A 96 46.59 -8.02 15.67
C ALA A 96 47.69 -8.62 14.79
N LYS A 97 47.65 -8.42 13.46
CA LYS A 97 48.69 -8.87 12.53
C LYS A 97 49.88 -7.93 12.44
N GLU A 98 49.70 -6.62 12.65
CA GLU A 98 50.80 -5.63 12.64
C GLU A 98 51.59 -5.60 13.96
N SER A 99 51.02 -6.11 15.05
CA SER A 99 51.67 -6.19 16.37
C SER A 99 52.50 -7.46 16.59
N LEU A 100 52.68 -8.31 15.56
CA LEU A 100 53.47 -9.54 15.54
C LEU A 100 54.69 -9.36 14.62
#